data_AF-A0A7S2VF26-F1
#
_entry.id   AF-A0A7S2VF26-F1
#
_cell.length_a   1.000
_cell.length_b   1.000
_cell.length_c   1.000
_cell.angle_alpha   90.00
_cell.angle_beta   90.00
_cell.angle_gamma   90.00
#
_symmetry.space_group_name_H-M   'P 1'
#
loop_
_entity.id
_entity.type
_entity.pdbx_description
1 polymer ?
#
loop_
_entity_poly.entity_id
_entity_poly.type
_entity_poly.pdbx_seq_one_letter_code
_entity_poly.pdbx_strand_id
1 'polypeptide(L)'
;MDLAVEARFLSDMEHPHIIKLRALGRQSPFENANAYQFFLVLDRLYDTLERRLEKWQGEGRKIGGGFGAAAKKKAATQFQAFYQKRIVVAYDLATAMEYLHKIDICYRDLKPENIGFDIRDDVKLFDFGL
;
A
#
# COMPACT_ATOMS: atom_id res chain seq x y z
N MET A 1 2.83 6.59 21.10
CA MET A 1 1.82 7.42 20.42
C MET A 1 0.49 6.70 20.52
N ASP A 2 -0.59 7.45 20.66
CA ASP A 2 -1.87 6.91 21.11
C ASP A 2 -2.60 6.29 19.91
N LEU A 3 -2.70 4.95 19.85
CA LEU A 3 -3.46 4.25 18.80
C LEU A 3 -4.92 4.74 18.75
N ALA A 4 -5.42 5.38 19.80
CA ALA A 4 -6.71 6.07 19.80
C ALA A 4 -6.75 7.27 18.83
N VAL A 5 -5.64 7.99 18.67
CA VAL A 5 -5.50 9.08 17.69
C VAL A 5 -5.50 8.51 16.27
N GLU A 6 -4.73 7.44 16.04
CA GLU A 6 -4.74 6.75 14.74
C GLU A 6 -6.11 6.17 14.41
N ALA A 7 -6.78 5.54 15.38
CA ALA A 7 -8.13 5.01 15.22
C ALA A 7 -9.14 6.08 14.84
N ARG A 8 -9.04 7.27 15.45
CA ARG A 8 -9.91 8.40 15.14
C ARG A 8 -9.69 8.90 13.72
N PHE A 9 -8.44 9.00 13.29
CA PHE A 9 -8.15 9.39 11.91
C PHE A 9 -8.70 8.35 10.92
N LEU A 10 -8.45 7.06 11.18
CA LEU A 10 -8.93 5.98 10.31
C LEU A 10 -10.45 5.78 10.33
N SER A 11 -11.16 6.16 11.40
CA SER A 11 -12.62 6.07 11.46
C SER A 11 -13.31 7.06 10.53
N ASP A 12 -12.68 8.22 10.32
CA ASP A 12 -13.26 9.32 9.55
C ASP A 12 -12.82 9.29 8.08
N MET A 13 -11.85 8.43 7.73
CA MET A 13 -11.34 8.29 6.36
C MET A 13 -12.12 7.25 5.55
N GLU A 14 -12.67 7.68 4.41
CA GLU A 14 -13.28 6.77 3.45
C GLU A 14 -12.72 7.00 2.05
N HIS A 15 -11.76 6.16 1.66
CA HIS A 15 -11.13 6.21 0.34
C HIS A 15 -10.76 4.80 -0.14
N PRO A 16 -10.94 4.46 -1.43
CA PRO A 16 -10.63 3.12 -1.96
C PRO A 16 -9.16 2.73 -1.80
N HIS A 17 -8.23 3.67 -1.70
CA HIS A 17 -6.80 3.42 -1.60
C HIS A 17 -6.19 3.74 -0.22
N ILE A 18 -7.03 3.82 0.81
CA ILE A 18 -6.62 3.95 2.22
C ILE A 18 -7.15 2.73 2.98
N ILE A 19 -6.37 2.19 3.92
CA ILE A 19 -6.79 1.05 4.72
C ILE A 19 -8.03 1.39 5.56
N LYS A 20 -9.04 0.51 5.55
CA LYS A 20 -10.29 0.72 6.28
C LYS A 20 -10.23 0.12 7.67
N LEU A 21 -10.54 0.94 8.68
CA LEU A 21 -10.81 0.48 10.03
C LEU A 21 -12.20 -0.17 10.10
N ARG A 22 -12.27 -1.39 10.63
CA ARG A 22 -13.49 -2.18 10.76
C ARG A 22 -14.04 -2.19 12.18
N ALA A 23 -13.15 -2.24 13.18
CA ALA A 23 -13.53 -2.24 14.59
C ALA A 23 -12.36 -1.81 15.47
N LEU A 24 -12.70 -1.37 16.69
CA LEU A 24 -11.75 -1.10 17.77
C LEU A 24 -12.10 -2.00 18.95
N GLY A 25 -11.12 -2.75 19.45
CA GLY A 25 -11.24 -3.55 20.67
C GLY A 25 -10.58 -2.85 21.85
N ARG A 26 -11.13 -3.01 23.05
CA ARG A 26 -10.64 -2.39 24.31
C ARG A 26 -9.84 -3.34 25.22
N GLN A 27 -9.63 -4.58 24.78
CA GLN A 27 -8.93 -5.60 25.55
C GLN A 27 -7.99 -6.37 24.64
N SER A 28 -6.72 -6.49 25.04
CA SER A 28 -5.75 -7.30 24.31
C SER A 28 -6.14 -8.77 24.43
N PRO A 29 -6.18 -9.54 23.33
CA PRO A 29 -6.26 -10.99 23.39
C PRO A 29 -5.00 -11.63 24.01
N PHE A 30 -3.95 -10.85 24.26
CA PHE A 30 -2.73 -11.27 24.93
C PHE A 30 -2.75 -10.76 26.38
N GLU A 31 -2.93 -11.70 27.31
CA GLU A 31 -2.98 -11.51 28.75
C GLU A 31 -1.62 -11.01 29.27
N ASN A 32 -1.43 -9.70 29.40
CA ASN A 32 -0.41 -9.15 30.30
C ASN A 32 -0.88 -7.78 30.79
N ALA A 33 -1.44 -7.75 31.99
CA ALA A 33 -1.93 -6.56 32.66
C ALA A 33 -0.79 -5.53 32.83
N ASN A 34 -0.89 -4.39 32.12
CA ASN A 34 -0.33 -3.06 32.46
C ASN A 34 -0.13 -2.11 31.25
N ALA A 35 -0.47 -2.53 30.02
CA ALA A 35 -0.55 -1.60 28.89
C ALA A 35 -2.00 -1.19 28.61
N TYR A 36 -2.23 0.05 28.19
CA TYR A 36 -3.49 0.45 27.54
C TYR A 36 -3.69 -0.45 26.31
N GLN A 37 -4.55 -1.46 26.45
CA GLN A 37 -4.61 -2.60 25.54
C GLN A 37 -5.81 -2.52 24.60
N PHE A 38 -5.73 -1.59 23.66
CA PHE A 38 -6.64 -1.57 22.52
C PHE A 38 -6.05 -2.38 21.35
N PHE A 39 -6.88 -2.79 20.39
CA PHE A 39 -6.41 -3.29 19.10
C PHE A 39 -7.32 -2.77 17.99
N LEU A 40 -6.75 -2.61 16.78
CA LEU A 40 -7.50 -2.22 15.59
C LEU A 40 -7.78 -3.46 14.75
N VAL A 41 -9.00 -3.56 14.25
CA VAL A 41 -9.36 -4.52 13.21
C VAL A 41 -9.37 -3.77 11.89
N LEU A 42 -8.43 -4.10 11.02
CA LEU A 42 -8.26 -3.48 9.70
C LEU A 42 -8.54 -4.49 8.59
N ASP A 43 -8.77 -4.00 7.37
CA ASP A 43 -8.76 -4.88 6.19
C ASP A 43 -7.41 -5.59 6.03
N ARG A 44 -7.48 -6.88 5.66
CA ARG A 44 -6.27 -7.69 5.49
C ARG A 44 -5.56 -7.32 4.20
N LEU A 45 -4.27 -7.01 4.33
CA LEU A 45 -3.33 -6.87 3.22
C LEU A 45 -2.55 -8.19 3.03
N TYR A 46 -2.32 -8.56 1.78
CA TYR A 46 -1.70 -9.84 1.39
C TYR A 46 -0.27 -9.67 0.88
N ASP A 47 0.12 -8.45 0.51
CA ASP A 47 1.46 -8.11 0.03
C ASP A 47 1.79 -6.64 0.33
N THR A 48 3.07 -6.28 0.25
CA THR A 48 3.57 -4.90 0.36
C THR A 48 4.20 -4.44 -0.96
N LEU A 49 4.29 -3.13 -1.17
CA LEU A 49 4.97 -2.57 -2.34
C LEU A 49 6.46 -2.86 -2.30
N GLU A 50 7.09 -2.84 -1.12
CA GLU A 50 8.47 -3.28 -0.91
C GLU A 50 8.73 -4.65 -1.56
N ARG A 51 7.99 -5.69 -1.13
CA ARG A 51 8.14 -7.06 -1.66
C ARG A 51 7.88 -7.15 -3.17
N ARG A 52 6.99 -6.31 -3.70
CA ARG A 52 6.73 -6.25 -5.14
C ARG A 52 7.85 -5.59 -5.92
N LEU A 53 8.44 -4.52 -5.38
CA LEU A 53 9.57 -3.84 -5.98
C LEU A 53 10.76 -4.80 -6.12
N GLU A 54 11.03 -5.64 -5.12
CA GLU A 54 12.08 -6.67 -5.20
C GLU A 54 11.86 -7.64 -6.38
N LYS A 55 10.64 -8.17 -6.52
CA LYS A 55 10.26 -9.06 -7.64
C LYS A 55 10.41 -8.36 -8.98
N TRP A 56 9.92 -7.12 -9.05
CA TRP A 56 9.93 -6.29 -10.24
C TRP A 56 11.33 -5.91 -10.72
N GLN A 57 12.26 -5.65 -9.79
CA GLN A 57 13.66 -5.42 -10.15
C GLN A 57 14.26 -6.64 -10.86
N GLY A 58 13.95 -7.85 -10.40
CA GLY A 58 14.38 -9.10 -11.04
C GLY A 58 13.78 -9.30 -12.44
N GLU A 59 12.51 -8.92 -12.64
CA GLU A 59 11.82 -9.01 -13.93
C GLU A 59 12.34 -8.00 -14.95
N GLY A 60 12.57 -6.74 -14.55
CA GLY A 60 13.06 -5.69 -15.43
C GLY A 60 14.42 -6.01 -16.05
N ARG A 61 15.31 -6.66 -15.28
CA ARG A 61 16.63 -7.10 -15.77
C ARG A 61 16.55 -8.16 -16.88
N LYS A 62 15.42 -8.88 -17.01
CA LYS A 62 15.22 -9.92 -18.03
C LYS A 62 14.70 -9.34 -19.35
N ILE A 63 14.21 -8.10 -19.35
CA ILE A 63 13.65 -7.45 -20.54
C ILE A 63 14.79 -6.76 -21.30
N GLY A 64 15.33 -7.40 -22.34
CA GLY A 64 16.33 -6.78 -23.22
C GLY A 64 17.44 -7.67 -23.79
N GLY A 65 17.52 -8.95 -23.43
CA GLY A 65 18.63 -9.83 -23.82
C GLY A 65 18.62 -10.40 -25.24
N GLY A 66 17.85 -9.86 -26.20
CA GLY A 66 17.67 -10.46 -27.52
C GLY A 66 18.09 -9.56 -28.69
N PHE A 67 18.78 -10.14 -29.68
CA PHE A 67 19.16 -9.45 -30.93
C PHE A 67 18.12 -9.68 -32.05
N GLY A 68 17.83 -8.63 -32.83
CA GLY A 68 16.96 -8.69 -34.01
C GLY A 68 15.62 -7.96 -33.86
N ALA A 69 14.94 -7.69 -34.99
CA ALA A 69 13.71 -6.89 -35.04
C ALA A 69 12.54 -7.52 -34.28
N ALA A 70 12.40 -8.85 -34.35
CA ALA A 70 11.37 -9.60 -33.60
C ALA A 70 11.60 -9.52 -32.09
N ALA A 71 12.86 -9.59 -31.64
CA ALA A 71 13.23 -9.44 -30.24
C ALA A 71 12.91 -8.01 -29.74
N LYS A 72 13.15 -6.98 -30.56
CA LYS A 72 12.82 -5.58 -30.24
C LYS A 72 11.31 -5.37 -30.05
N LYS A 73 10.48 -5.94 -30.91
CA LYS A 73 9.01 -5.85 -30.80
C LYS A 73 8.48 -6.56 -29.53
N LYS A 74 9.03 -7.74 -29.23
CA LYS A 74 8.70 -8.50 -28.02
C LYS A 74 9.12 -7.74 -26.75
N ALA A 75 10.33 -7.18 -26.74
CA ALA A 75 10.82 -6.36 -25.63
C ALA A 75 9.93 -5.14 -25.40
N ALA A 76 9.52 -4.42 -26.45
CA ALA A 76 8.62 -3.26 -26.32
C ALA A 76 7.27 -3.64 -25.70
N THR A 77 6.68 -4.77 -26.12
CA THR A 77 5.41 -5.27 -25.56
C THR A 77 5.57 -5.67 -24.10
N GLN A 78 6.67 -6.34 -23.75
CA GLN A 78 6.99 -6.71 -22.37
C GLN A 78 7.24 -5.49 -21.49
N PHE A 79 7.97 -4.49 -22.00
CA PHE A 79 8.15 -3.21 -21.33
C PHE A 79 6.81 -2.52 -21.08
N GLN A 80 5.93 -2.45 -22.08
CA GLN A 80 4.63 -1.84 -21.93
C GLN A 80 3.80 -2.53 -20.83
N ALA A 81 3.71 -3.86 -20.86
CA ALA A 81 3.03 -4.64 -19.82
C ALA A 81 3.68 -4.45 -18.43
N PHE A 82 5.01 -4.38 -18.39
CA PHE A 82 5.79 -4.17 -17.18
C PHE A 82 5.47 -2.81 -16.55
N TYR A 83 5.42 -1.73 -17.32
CA TYR A 83 5.14 -0.39 -16.79
C TYR A 83 3.66 -0.13 -16.49
N GLN A 84 2.74 -0.74 -17.23
CA GLN A 84 1.30 -0.49 -17.09
C GLN A 84 0.84 -0.67 -15.64
N LYS A 85 1.17 -1.79 -15.00
CA LYS A 85 0.76 -2.06 -13.60
C LYS A 85 1.34 -1.03 -12.62
N ARG A 86 2.56 -0.54 -12.86
CA ARG A 86 3.22 0.43 -11.96
C ARG A 86 2.62 1.82 -12.05
N ILE A 87 2.25 2.24 -13.26
CA ILE A 87 1.60 3.52 -13.47
C ILE A 87 0.24 3.53 -12.78
N VAL A 88 -0.51 2.42 -12.84
CA VAL A 88 -1.79 2.28 -12.11
C VAL A 88 -1.56 2.42 -10.61
N VAL A 89 -0.60 1.69 -10.02
CA VAL A 89 -0.27 1.81 -8.59
C VAL A 89 0.13 3.24 -8.22
N ALA A 90 0.95 3.91 -9.04
CA ALA A 90 1.36 5.29 -8.78
C ALA A 90 0.19 6.27 -8.84
N TYR A 91 -0.72 6.07 -9.80
CA TYR A 91 -1.94 6.87 -9.93
C TYR A 91 -2.86 6.68 -8.73
N ASP A 92 -3.13 5.44 -8.34
CA ASP A 92 -3.98 5.11 -7.20
C ASP A 92 -3.42 5.68 -5.89
N LEU A 93 -2.10 5.60 -5.69
CA LEU A 93 -1.43 6.26 -4.55
C LEU A 93 -1.56 7.77 -4.60
N ALA A 94 -1.43 8.39 -5.78
CA ALA A 94 -1.62 9.83 -5.94
C ALA A 94 -3.06 10.24 -5.56
N THR A 95 -4.07 9.44 -5.90
CA THR A 95 -5.46 9.71 -5.51
C THR A 95 -5.67 9.62 -4.00
N ALA A 96 -5.02 8.67 -3.32
CA ALA A 96 -5.03 8.59 -1.86
C ALA A 96 -4.39 9.82 -1.21
N MET A 97 -3.23 10.25 -1.72
CA MET A 97 -2.55 11.45 -1.22
C MET A 97 -3.35 12.71 -1.48
N GLU A 98 -3.98 12.83 -2.66
CA GLU A 98 -4.89 13.93 -2.97
C GLU A 98 -6.05 13.99 -1.97
N TYR A 99 -6.66 12.85 -1.66
CA TYR A 99 -7.72 12.76 -0.64
C TYR A 99 -7.24 13.24 0.73
N LEU A 100 -6.08 12.77 1.21
CA LEU A 100 -5.53 13.18 2.49
C LEU A 100 -5.27 14.69 2.56
N HIS A 101 -4.68 15.25 1.50
CA HIS A 101 -4.42 16.68 1.42
C HIS A 101 -5.71 17.52 1.36
N LYS A 102 -6.81 17.00 0.80
CA LYS A 102 -8.11 17.68 0.81
C LYS A 102 -8.73 17.80 2.20
N ILE A 103 -8.34 16.93 3.14
CA ILE A 103 -8.79 16.96 4.54
C ILE A 103 -7.69 17.46 5.48
N ASP A 104 -6.71 18.20 4.95
CA ASP A 104 -5.58 18.80 5.68
C ASP A 104 -4.73 17.79 6.48
N ILE A 105 -4.68 16.53 6.04
CA ILE A 105 -3.84 15.49 6.64
C ILE A 105 -2.56 15.33 5.82
N CYS A 106 -1.41 15.44 6.50
CA CYS A 106 -0.11 15.09 5.95
C CYS A 106 0.31 13.70 6.42
N TYR A 107 0.48 12.76 5.49
CA TYR A 107 0.81 11.36 5.80
C TYR A 107 2.23 11.16 6.37
N ARG A 108 3.20 11.95 5.88
CA ARG A 108 4.61 12.05 6.34
C ARG A 108 5.49 10.79 6.25
N ASP A 109 4.96 9.58 6.25
CA ASP A 109 5.75 8.33 6.22
C ASP A 109 5.53 7.54 4.92
N LEU A 110 5.55 8.23 3.78
CA LEU A 110 5.35 7.60 2.47
C LEU A 110 6.56 6.75 2.08
N LYS A 111 6.45 5.44 2.28
CA LYS A 111 7.47 4.44 1.94
C LYS A 111 6.85 3.12 1.47
N PRO A 112 7.57 2.28 0.69
CA PRO A 112 7.02 1.04 0.13
C PRO A 112 6.50 0.02 1.14
N GLU A 113 7.02 0.05 2.36
CA GLU A 113 6.64 -0.81 3.48
C GLU A 113 5.22 -0.50 3.95
N ASN A 114 4.80 0.77 3.86
CA ASN A 114 3.50 1.26 4.31
C ASN A 114 2.45 1.30 3.18
N ILE A 115 2.75 0.64 2.06
CA ILE A 115 1.86 0.49 0.93
C ILE A 115 1.62 -1.00 0.74
N GLY A 116 0.37 -1.43 0.84
CA GLY A 116 0.02 -2.85 0.68
C GLY A 116 -1.11 -3.08 -0.29
N PHE A 117 -1.44 -4.35 -0.48
CA PHE A 117 -2.38 -4.81 -1.49
C PHE A 117 -3.43 -5.72 -0.86
N ASP A 118 -4.70 -5.44 -1.12
CA ASP A 118 -5.80 -6.29 -0.67
C ASP A 118 -5.94 -7.55 -1.54
N ILE A 119 -6.97 -8.37 -1.26
CA ILE A 119 -7.24 -9.60 -2.01
C ILE A 119 -7.57 -9.37 -3.50
N ARG A 120 -8.03 -8.17 -3.86
CA ARG A 120 -8.36 -7.77 -5.23
C ARG A 120 -7.18 -7.15 -5.98
N ASP A 121 -6.02 -7.08 -5.34
CA ASP A 121 -4.82 -6.42 -5.85
C ASP A 121 -4.92 -4.89 -5.86
N ASP A 122 -5.88 -4.32 -5.13
CA ASP A 122 -6.02 -2.87 -4.98
C ASP A 122 -4.97 -2.36 -3.99
N VAL A 123 -4.28 -1.27 -4.35
CA VAL A 123 -3.31 -0.64 -3.46
C VAL A 123 -4.02 0.06 -2.29
N LYS A 124 -3.44 -0.05 -1.09
CA LYS A 124 -3.89 0.59 0.15
C LYS A 124 -2.70 1.22 0.86
N LEU A 125 -2.81 2.51 1.16
CA LEU A 125 -1.95 3.17 2.13
C LEU A 125 -2.36 2.73 3.54
N PHE A 126 -1.39 2.33 4.37
CA PHE A 126 -1.63 1.89 5.75
C PHE A 126 -0.51 2.39 6.66
N ASP A 127 -0.64 2.24 7.98
CA ASP A 127 0.34 2.74 8.96
C ASP A 127 0.47 4.27 8.90
N PHE A 128 -0.42 4.97 9.62
CA PHE A 128 -0.46 6.43 9.61
C PHE A 128 0.48 7.08 10.62
N GLY A 129 1.18 6.28 11.43
CA GLY A 129 2.40 6.62 12.18
C GLY A 129 2.44 7.97 12.92
N LEU A 130 1.28 8.54 13.25
CA LEU A 130 1.13 9.93 13.69
C LEU A 130 1.43 10.14 15.16
#